data_AF-A0AAE0DZD3-F1
#
_entry.id   AF-A0AAE0DZD3-F1
#
_cell.length_a   1.000
_cell.length_b   1.000
_cell.length_c   1.000
_cell.angle_alpha   90.00
_cell.angle_beta   90.00
_cell.angle_gamma   90.00
#
_symmetry.space_group_name_H-M   'P 1'
#
loop_
_entity.id
_entity.type
_entity.pdbx_description
1 polymer ?
#
loop_
_entity_poly.entity_id
_entity_poly.type
_entity_poly.pdbx_seq_one_letter_code
_entity_poly.pdbx_strand_id
1 'polypeptide(L)'
;MNNFIDEMSGTRSKQLLYLISINSASLSNDPYGNFVVQHVIKLENPEFIELICLALKGHLVDLSMMKEGSHVVEKILKFQNFIGHLVFDFLNSDRIIQVANDRYGNYVIQKALKDQ
;
A
#
# COMPACT_ATOMS: atom_id res chain seq x y z
N MET A 1 -0.08 17.51 9.78
CA MET A 1 -1.02 16.38 9.70
C MET A 1 -0.43 15.12 10.32
N ASN A 2 0.79 14.71 9.95
CA ASN A 2 1.44 13.52 10.53
C ASN A 2 1.64 13.59 12.06
N ASN A 3 1.95 14.77 12.63
CA ASN A 3 2.04 14.94 14.09
C ASN A 3 0.68 14.89 14.82
N PHE A 4 -0.44 14.99 14.10
CA PHE A 4 -1.77 15.02 14.72
C PHE A 4 -2.33 13.61 14.95
N ILE A 5 -1.79 12.61 14.26
CA ILE A 5 -2.24 11.21 14.39
C ILE A 5 -1.65 10.58 15.67
N ASP A 6 -0.43 10.95 16.03
CA ASP A 6 0.26 10.44 17.23
C ASP A 6 -0.36 10.94 18.56
N GLU A 7 -1.01 12.11 18.57
CA GLU A 7 -1.59 12.69 19.80
C GLU A 7 -3.02 12.22 20.11
N MET A 8 -3.72 11.60 19.15
CA MET A 8 -5.13 11.24 19.34
C MET A 8 -5.28 9.83 19.93
N SER A 9 -5.12 9.71 21.25
CA SER A 9 -5.55 8.52 21.99
C SER A 9 -7.08 8.56 22.23
N GLY A 10 -7.86 7.94 21.35
CA GLY A 10 -9.32 7.82 21.53
C GLY A 10 -10.10 7.24 20.34
N THR A 11 -11.39 6.94 20.54
CA THR A 11 -12.32 6.33 19.55
C THR A 11 -12.37 7.08 18.20
N ARG A 12 -12.22 8.41 18.22
CA ARG A 12 -12.19 9.24 17.00
C ARG A 12 -10.96 8.99 16.13
N SER A 13 -9.82 8.69 16.75
CA SER A 13 -8.60 8.30 16.02
C SER A 13 -8.81 6.97 15.30
N LYS A 14 -9.42 5.99 15.96
CA LYS A 14 -9.79 4.71 15.31
C LYS A 14 -10.72 4.89 14.12
N GLN A 15 -11.75 5.74 14.23
CA GLN A 15 -12.66 6.03 13.11
C GLN A 15 -11.91 6.67 11.93
N LEU A 16 -11.00 7.60 12.20
CA LEU A 16 -10.19 8.23 11.15
C LEU A 16 -9.27 7.20 10.48
N LEU A 17 -8.56 6.38 11.26
CA LEU A 17 -7.71 5.29 10.74
C LEU A 17 -8.51 4.30 9.89
N TYR A 18 -9.71 3.95 10.32
CA TYR A 18 -10.63 3.12 9.54
C TYR A 18 -10.97 3.76 8.18
N LEU A 19 -11.40 5.02 8.18
CA LEU A 19 -11.73 5.74 6.94
C LEU A 19 -10.53 5.87 6.00
N ILE A 20 -9.34 6.14 6.52
CA ILE A 20 -8.10 6.17 5.72
C ILE A 20 -7.83 4.79 5.12
N SER A 21 -7.97 3.73 5.90
CA SER A 21 -7.63 2.36 5.48
C SER A 21 -8.51 1.89 4.32
N ILE A 22 -9.83 2.11 4.41
CA ILE A 22 -10.78 1.70 3.36
C ILE A 22 -10.68 2.56 2.09
N ASN A 23 -10.14 3.78 2.18
CA ASN A 23 -9.91 4.68 1.04
C ASN A 23 -8.46 4.64 0.55
N SER A 24 -7.66 3.65 0.98
CA SER A 24 -6.22 3.64 0.73
C SER A 24 -5.86 3.59 -0.76
N ALA A 25 -6.66 2.96 -1.62
CA ALA A 25 -6.40 2.94 -3.07
C ALA A 25 -6.38 4.33 -3.71
N SER A 26 -7.39 5.16 -3.42
CA SER A 26 -7.46 6.53 -3.96
C SER A 26 -6.39 7.43 -3.34
N LEU A 27 -6.15 7.28 -2.03
CA LEU A 27 -5.16 8.08 -1.31
C LEU A 27 -3.72 7.75 -1.71
N SER A 28 -3.42 6.51 -2.11
CA SER A 28 -2.05 6.07 -2.43
C SER A 28 -1.45 6.78 -3.64
N ASN A 29 -2.29 7.30 -4.53
CA ASN A 29 -1.85 8.10 -5.69
C ASN A 29 -1.94 9.61 -5.46
N ASP A 30 -2.54 10.04 -4.35
CA ASP A 30 -2.60 11.46 -4.01
C ASP A 30 -1.21 11.97 -3.56
N PRO A 31 -0.76 13.15 -4.02
CA PRO A 31 0.53 13.73 -3.65
C PRO A 31 0.76 13.88 -2.15
N TYR A 32 -0.31 13.96 -1.35
CA TYR A 32 -0.24 14.08 0.11
C TYR A 32 -0.86 12.86 0.82
N GLY A 33 -1.94 12.29 0.26
CA GLY A 33 -2.66 11.14 0.81
C GLY A 33 -1.79 9.90 0.96
N ASN A 34 -0.82 9.71 0.06
CA ASN A 34 0.10 8.58 0.15
C ASN A 34 0.87 8.58 1.48
N PHE A 35 1.28 9.75 1.98
CA PHE A 35 1.99 9.85 3.25
C PHE A 35 1.11 9.45 4.44
N VAL A 36 -0.19 9.72 4.35
CA VAL A 36 -1.17 9.34 5.37
C VAL A 36 -1.34 7.82 5.39
N VAL A 37 -1.53 7.19 4.23
CA VAL A 37 -1.61 5.71 4.13
C VAL A 37 -0.33 5.06 4.65
N GLN A 38 0.83 5.58 4.23
CA GLN A 38 2.12 5.13 4.70
C GLN A 38 2.32 5.31 6.20
N HIS A 39 1.69 6.31 6.82
CA HIS A 39 1.72 6.51 8.26
C HIS A 39 0.84 5.49 8.98
N VAL A 40 -0.37 5.19 8.48
CA VAL A 40 -1.21 4.12 9.02
C VAL A 40 -0.49 2.76 8.97
N ILE A 41 0.20 2.46 7.86
CA ILE A 41 1.00 1.23 7.74
C ILE A 41 2.11 1.16 8.80
N LYS A 42 2.75 2.28 9.13
CA LYS A 42 3.81 2.35 10.15
C LYS A 42 3.30 2.11 11.58
N LEU A 43 2.00 2.21 11.83
CA LEU A 43 1.42 1.88 13.13
C LEU A 43 1.41 0.37 13.40
N GLU A 44 1.65 -0.45 12.37
CA GLU A 44 1.73 -1.92 12.44
C GLU A 44 0.50 -2.58 13.09
N ASN A 45 -0.66 -1.89 13.05
CA ASN A 45 -1.91 -2.42 13.56
C ASN A 45 -2.51 -3.40 12.53
N PRO A 46 -2.68 -4.69 12.88
CA PRO A 46 -3.14 -5.72 11.94
C PRO A 46 -4.51 -5.43 11.32
N GLU A 47 -5.45 -4.87 12.08
CA GLU A 47 -6.81 -4.55 11.61
C GLU A 47 -6.76 -3.54 10.46
N PHE A 48 -6.00 -2.46 10.63
CA PHE A 48 -5.87 -1.42 9.60
C PHE A 48 -5.02 -1.86 8.42
N ILE A 49 -3.97 -2.65 8.65
CA ILE A 49 -3.17 -3.24 7.57
C ILE A 49 -4.05 -4.13 6.70
N GLU A 50 -4.88 -4.99 7.28
CA GLU A 50 -5.77 -5.87 6.53
C GLU A 50 -6.76 -5.06 5.68
N LEU A 51 -7.36 -4.01 6.25
CA LEU A 51 -8.25 -3.11 5.51
C LEU A 51 -7.54 -2.41 4.34
N ILE A 52 -6.31 -1.95 4.54
CA ILE A 52 -5.50 -1.35 3.46
C ILE A 52 -5.23 -2.38 2.37
N CYS A 53 -4.71 -3.55 2.75
CA CYS A 53 -4.44 -4.66 1.84
C CYS A 53 -5.66 -5.02 0.98
N LEU A 54 -6.84 -5.16 1.60
CA LEU A 54 -8.09 -5.43 0.90
C LEU A 54 -8.47 -4.31 -0.07
N ALA A 55 -8.34 -3.05 0.34
CA ALA A 55 -8.65 -1.90 -0.50
C ALA A 55 -7.68 -1.74 -1.69
N LEU A 56 -6.42 -2.17 -1.56
CA LEU A 56 -5.42 -2.10 -2.63
C LEU A 56 -5.49 -3.26 -3.64
N LYS A 57 -6.19 -4.35 -3.30
CA LYS A 57 -6.36 -5.50 -4.20
C LYS A 57 -6.97 -5.07 -5.54
N GLY A 58 -6.39 -5.54 -6.64
CA GLY A 58 -6.81 -5.15 -8.00
C GLY A 58 -6.26 -3.80 -8.47
N HIS A 59 -5.65 -3.01 -7.59
CA HIS A 59 -4.97 -1.76 -7.93
C HIS A 59 -3.45 -1.87 -7.89
N LEU A 60 -2.92 -3.01 -7.44
CA LEU A 60 -1.48 -3.17 -7.15
C LEU A 60 -0.60 -2.97 -8.39
N VAL A 61 -1.03 -3.48 -9.55
CA VAL A 61 -0.28 -3.33 -10.80
C VAL A 61 -0.14 -1.86 -11.18
N ASP A 62 -1.24 -1.10 -11.16
CA ASP A 62 -1.24 0.31 -11.50
C ASP A 62 -0.46 1.15 -10.49
N LEU A 63 -0.71 0.92 -9.19
CA LEU A 63 0.00 1.60 -8.11
C LEU A 63 1.51 1.37 -8.18
N SER A 64 1.95 0.16 -8.56
CA SER A 64 3.37 -0.17 -8.69
C SER A 64 4.10 0.71 -9.72
N MET A 65 3.40 1.19 -10.75
CA MET A 65 3.99 2.02 -11.81
C MET A 65 3.82 3.52 -11.56
N MET A 66 3.29 3.91 -10.40
CA MET A 66 3.11 5.30 -10.01
C MET A 66 4.12 5.67 -8.93
N LYS A 67 4.73 6.86 -9.03
CA LYS A 67 5.78 7.31 -8.10
C LYS A 67 5.39 7.21 -6.62
N GLU A 68 4.20 7.69 -6.28
CA GLU A 68 3.73 7.70 -4.89
C GLU A 68 3.10 6.35 -4.50
N GLY A 69 2.39 5.71 -5.44
CA GLY A 69 1.77 4.40 -5.23
C GLY A 69 2.78 3.28 -4.98
N SER A 70 3.92 3.29 -5.68
CA SER A 70 4.94 2.25 -5.55
C SER A 70 5.50 2.19 -4.13
N HIS A 71 5.68 3.35 -3.48
CA HIS A 71 6.12 3.43 -2.09
C HIS A 71 5.12 2.79 -1.11
N VAL A 72 3.82 2.88 -1.39
CA VAL A 72 2.79 2.22 -0.59
C VAL A 72 2.86 0.70 -0.79
N VAL A 73 2.95 0.26 -2.06
CA VAL A 73 3.05 -1.17 -2.39
C VAL A 73 4.32 -1.80 -1.78
N GLU A 74 5.46 -1.14 -1.85
CA GLU A 74 6.70 -1.61 -1.23
C GLU A 74 6.59 -1.76 0.30
N LYS A 75 5.76 -0.95 0.96
CA LYS A 75 5.57 -1.03 2.42
C LYS A 75 4.67 -2.16 2.84
N ILE A 76 3.56 -2.37 2.14
CA ILE A 76 2.65 -3.47 2.45
C ILE A 76 3.27 -4.84 2.12
N LEU A 77 4.25 -4.90 1.21
CA LEU A 77 4.99 -6.13 0.92
C LEU A 77 5.79 -6.69 2.09
N LYS A 78 6.07 -5.88 3.13
CA LYS A 78 6.70 -6.37 4.36
C LYS A 78 5.79 -7.33 5.14
N PHE A 79 4.48 -7.31 4.89
CA PHE A 79 3.54 -8.20 5.55
C PHE A 79 3.35 -9.44 4.67
N GLN A 80 3.91 -10.58 5.11
CA GLN A 80 4.01 -11.80 4.29
C GLN A 80 2.66 -12.28 3.72
N ASN A 81 1.57 -12.04 4.43
CA ASN A 81 0.22 -12.42 3.99
C ASN A 81 -0.23 -11.67 2.71
N PHE A 82 0.45 -10.58 2.33
CA PHE A 82 0.05 -9.74 1.22
C PHE A 82 0.84 -9.98 -0.08
N ILE A 83 2.03 -10.58 0.01
CA ILE A 83 2.84 -10.92 -1.18
C ILE A 83 2.05 -11.80 -2.13
N GLY A 84 1.28 -12.77 -1.61
CA GLY A 84 0.45 -13.66 -2.41
C GLY A 84 -0.59 -12.93 -3.27
N HIS A 85 -1.17 -11.84 -2.76
CA HIS A 85 -2.12 -11.02 -3.52
C HIS A 85 -1.42 -10.22 -4.62
N LEU A 86 -0.24 -9.65 -4.35
CA LEU A 86 0.53 -8.95 -5.37
C LEU A 86 0.96 -9.89 -6.50
N VAL A 87 1.49 -11.07 -6.15
CA VAL A 87 1.88 -12.08 -7.13
C VAL A 87 0.66 -12.53 -7.94
N PHE A 88 -0.48 -12.75 -7.28
CA PHE A 88 -1.73 -13.08 -7.97
C PHE A 88 -2.15 -11.98 -8.95
N ASP A 89 -2.17 -10.72 -8.54
CA ASP A 89 -2.54 -9.59 -9.42
C ASP A 89 -1.57 -9.47 -10.61
N PHE A 90 -0.27 -9.68 -10.39
CA PHE A 90 0.70 -9.69 -11.48
C PHE A 90 0.54 -10.86 -12.44
N LEU A 91 0.33 -12.08 -11.94
CA LEU A 91 0.14 -13.28 -12.76
C LEU A 91 -1.14 -13.23 -13.58
N ASN A 92 -2.19 -12.57 -13.06
CA ASN A 92 -3.43 -12.34 -13.79
C ASN A 92 -3.38 -11.09 -14.68
N SER A 93 -2.25 -10.38 -14.71
CA SER A 93 -2.02 -9.26 -15.62
C SER A 93 -1.08 -9.68 -16.74
N ASP A 94 -1.41 -9.33 -17.98
CA ASP A 94 -0.45 -9.43 -19.10
C ASP A 94 0.63 -8.34 -19.06
N ARG A 95 0.82 -7.70 -17.90
CA ARG A 95 1.60 -6.46 -17.73
C ARG A 95 2.89 -6.67 -16.93
N ILE A 96 3.24 -7.89 -16.54
CA ILE A 96 4.44 -8.13 -15.74
C ILE A 96 5.73 -7.60 -16.39
N ILE A 97 5.88 -7.76 -17.72
CA ILE A 97 7.01 -7.23 -18.47
C ILE A 97 6.97 -5.70 -18.53
N GLN A 98 5.77 -5.10 -18.61
CA GLN A 98 5.60 -3.65 -18.56
C GLN A 98 6.06 -3.11 -17.19
N VAL A 99 5.60 -3.72 -16.10
CA VAL A 99 5.94 -3.33 -14.73
C VAL A 99 7.44 -3.51 -14.46
N ALA A 100 8.06 -4.59 -14.95
CA ALA A 100 9.49 -4.84 -14.82
C ALA A 100 10.36 -3.81 -15.53
N ASN A 101 9.88 -3.23 -16.63
CA ASN A 101 10.57 -2.17 -17.37
C ASN A 101 10.14 -0.76 -16.91
N ASP A 102 9.14 -0.64 -16.03
CA ASP A 102 8.70 0.64 -15.52
C ASP A 102 9.70 1.24 -14.53
N ARG A 103 9.83 2.56 -14.53
CA ARG A 103 10.77 3.31 -13.70
C ARG A 103 10.54 3.19 -12.19
N TYR A 104 9.33 2.79 -11.76
CA TYR A 104 8.97 2.55 -10.37
C TYR A 104 8.63 1.07 -10.14
N GLY A 105 7.88 0.46 -11.06
CA GLY A 105 7.41 -0.93 -10.96
C GLY A 105 8.54 -1.94 -10.79
N ASN A 106 9.70 -1.70 -11.39
CA ASN A 106 10.87 -2.58 -11.26
C ASN A 106 11.31 -2.75 -9.79
N TYR A 107 11.18 -1.71 -8.96
CA TYR A 107 11.56 -1.76 -7.55
C TYR A 107 10.57 -2.61 -6.75
N VAL A 108 9.28 -2.52 -7.05
CA VAL A 108 8.24 -3.35 -6.43
C VAL A 108 8.48 -4.84 -6.71
N ILE A 109 8.78 -5.19 -7.96
CA ILE A 109 9.09 -6.58 -8.34
C ILE A 109 10.35 -7.07 -7.61
N GLN A 110 11.42 -6.28 -7.60
CA GLN A 110 12.64 -6.63 -6.88
C GLN A 110 12.38 -6.81 -5.38
N LYS A 111 11.51 -6.00 -4.78
CA LYS A 111 11.13 -6.09 -3.36
C LYS A 111 10.38 -7.40 -3.08
N ALA A 112 9.39 -7.73 -3.91
CA ALA A 112 8.61 -8.96 -3.79
C ALA A 112 9.47 -10.23 -3.94
N LEU A 113 10.56 -10.18 -4.72
CA LEU A 113 11.50 -11.29 -4.87
C LEU A 113 12.53 -11.39 -3.74
N LYS A 114 12.85 -10.29 -3.05
CA LYS A 114 13.88 -10.25 -1.98
C LYS A 114 13.36 -10.68 -0.62
N ASP A 115 12.10 -10.40 -0.31
CA ASP A 115 11.51 -10.60 1.02
C ASP A 115 10.74 -11.95 1.15
N GLN A 116 11.22 -13.01 0.48
CA GLN A 116 10.69 -14.39 0.66
C GLN A 116 11.26 -15.06 1.91
#